data_AF-A0A392MZ10-F1
#
_entry.id   AF-A0A392MZ10-F1
#
_cell.length_a   1.000
_cell.length_b   1.000
_cell.length_c   1.000
_cell.angle_alpha   90.00
_cell.angle_beta   90.00
_cell.angle_gamma   90.00
#
_symmetry.space_group_name_H-M   'P 1'
#
loop_
_entity.id
_entity.type
_entity.pdbx_description
1 polymer ?
#
loop_
_entity_poly.entity_id
_entity_poly.type
_entity_poly.pdbx_seq_one_letter_code
_entity_poly.pdbx_strand_id
1 'polypeptide(L)'
;GPALRWFFTLPACSIKRFSQLTNKFLKRFKSCPNLPTALTSLKQGGDESLKDYVSRFDKEANKEVELSSRIYACLMVAGLKPGSFKESLFKKPVLGLEDLWRRAARFVDQDDNTQPPLQHCNQRQRDSSSDV
;
A
#
# COMPACT_ATOMS: atom_id res chain seq x y z
N GLY A 1 28.15 8.91 -1.63
CA GLY A 1 26.80 8.88 -1.01
C GLY A 1 26.85 8.58 0.49
N PRO A 2 25.73 8.68 1.22
CA PRO A 2 25.66 8.43 2.68
C PRO A 2 26.15 7.03 3.09
N ALA A 3 25.85 6.00 2.27
CA ALA A 3 26.34 4.64 2.46
C ALA A 3 27.87 4.53 2.43
N LEU A 4 28.52 5.18 1.46
CA LEU A 4 29.98 5.18 1.32
C LEU A 4 30.66 5.90 2.50
N ARG A 5 30.12 7.05 2.92
CA ARG A 5 30.62 7.77 4.10
C ARG A 5 30.53 6.93 5.37
N TRP A 6 29.42 6.23 5.59
CA TRP A 6 29.28 5.31 6.71
C TRP A 6 30.29 4.15 6.65
N PHE A 7 30.50 3.57 5.47
CA PHE A 7 31.42 2.44 5.33
C PHE A 7 32.85 2.80 5.79
N PHE A 8 33.31 4.02 5.51
CA PHE A 8 34.62 4.53 5.98
C PHE A 8 34.69 4.83 7.48
N THR A 9 33.56 4.90 8.18
CA THR A 9 33.55 5.03 9.66
C THR A 9 33.74 3.69 10.38
N LEU A 10 33.74 2.58 9.66
CA LEU A 10 33.90 1.25 10.25
C LEU A 10 35.35 1.02 10.67
N PRO A 11 35.62 0.48 11.88
CA PRO A 11 36.98 0.17 12.30
C PRO A 11 37.67 -0.81 11.33
N ALA A 12 38.97 -0.66 11.17
CA ALA A 12 39.79 -1.59 10.38
C ALA A 12 39.59 -3.02 10.88
N CYS A 13 39.52 -3.98 9.96
CA CYS A 13 39.32 -5.40 10.25
C CYS A 13 38.00 -5.76 10.98
N SER A 14 37.05 -4.84 11.09
CA SER A 14 35.75 -5.07 11.76
C SER A 14 34.76 -5.91 10.95
N ILE A 15 35.04 -6.15 9.67
CA ILE A 15 34.26 -6.99 8.76
C ILE A 15 35.17 -8.13 8.29
N LYS A 16 34.87 -9.35 8.72
CA LYS A 16 35.61 -10.56 8.30
C LYS A 16 34.90 -11.33 7.20
N ARG A 17 33.60 -11.09 7.01
CA ARG A 17 32.74 -11.79 6.05
C ARG A 17 31.71 -10.84 5.48
N PHE A 18 31.28 -11.07 4.25
CA PHE A 18 30.23 -10.28 3.62
C PHE A 18 28.95 -10.21 4.47
N SER A 19 28.54 -11.32 5.09
CA SER A 19 27.37 -11.35 5.99
C SER A 19 27.43 -10.35 7.15
N GLN A 20 28.62 -10.05 7.68
CA GLN A 20 28.80 -9.04 8.74
C GLN A 20 28.60 -7.62 8.19
N LEU A 21 29.11 -7.35 6.98
CA LEU A 21 28.85 -6.09 6.29
C LEU A 21 27.36 -5.95 5.99
N THR A 22 26.73 -6.99 5.43
CA THR A 22 25.29 -7.00 5.15
C THR A 22 24.48 -6.72 6.41
N ASN A 23 24.79 -7.39 7.52
CA ASN A 23 24.04 -7.19 8.76
C ASN A 23 24.24 -5.77 9.34
N LYS A 24 25.47 -5.24 9.34
CA LYS A 24 25.74 -3.86 9.77
C LYS A 24 25.07 -2.82 8.86
N PHE A 25 25.12 -3.05 7.54
CA PHE A 25 24.50 -2.21 6.54
C PHE A 25 22.98 -2.21 6.70
N LEU A 26 22.37 -3.39 6.82
CA LEU A 26 20.95 -3.54 7.10
C LEU A 26 20.58 -2.92 8.44
N LYS A 27 21.37 -3.07 9.50
CA LYS A 27 21.08 -2.41 10.79
C LYS A 27 21.11 -0.87 10.67
N ARG A 28 22.03 -0.33 9.87
CA ARG A 28 22.22 1.13 9.72
C ARG A 28 21.25 1.77 8.73
N PHE A 29 20.89 1.04 7.68
CA PHE A 29 20.15 1.54 6.52
C PHE A 29 18.82 0.81 6.29
N LYS A 30 18.47 -0.25 7.03
CA LYS A 30 17.07 -0.70 7.07
C LYS A 30 16.25 0.43 7.65
N SER A 31 15.32 0.89 6.84
CA SER A 31 14.28 1.83 7.26
C SER A 31 13.06 1.11 7.86
N CYS A 32 13.22 -0.16 8.25
CA CYS A 32 12.11 -1.03 8.63
C CYS A 32 12.36 -1.53 10.05
N PRO A 33 11.82 -0.87 11.09
CA PRO A 33 11.70 -1.48 12.41
C PRO A 33 10.82 -2.74 12.32
N ASN A 34 10.75 -3.53 13.39
CA ASN A 34 9.88 -4.70 13.49
C ASN A 34 8.45 -4.29 13.13
N LEU A 35 8.06 -4.51 11.88
CA LEU A 35 6.76 -4.06 11.39
C LEU A 35 5.69 -4.97 11.99
N PRO A 36 4.53 -4.43 12.37
CA PRO A 36 3.44 -5.25 12.90
C PRO A 36 3.03 -6.33 11.91
N THR A 37 3.03 -7.59 12.36
CA THR A 37 2.74 -8.75 11.50
C THR A 37 1.38 -8.61 10.81
N ALA A 38 0.36 -8.12 11.55
CA ALA A 38 -0.99 -7.90 11.04
C ALA A 38 -1.00 -6.99 9.80
N LEU A 39 -0.31 -5.85 9.86
CA LEU A 39 -0.21 -4.92 8.73
C LEU A 39 0.66 -5.44 7.59
N THR A 40 1.73 -6.18 7.89
CA THR A 40 2.55 -6.78 6.83
C THR A 40 1.80 -7.84 6.02
N SER A 41 0.85 -8.54 6.67
CA SER A 41 -0.01 -9.55 6.04
C SER A 41 -1.22 -8.97 5.31
N LEU A 42 -1.57 -7.70 5.56
CA LEU A 42 -2.70 -7.02 4.90
C LEU A 42 -2.39 -6.77 3.43
N LYS A 43 -2.97 -7.61 2.57
CA LYS A 43 -2.94 -7.48 1.12
C LYS A 43 -4.31 -7.05 0.60
N GLN A 44 -4.28 -6.21 -0.43
CA GLN A 44 -5.47 -5.88 -1.19
C GLN A 44 -5.93 -7.12 -1.96
N GLY A 45 -7.20 -7.50 -1.78
CA GLY A 45 -7.81 -8.63 -2.49
C GLY A 45 -7.94 -8.37 -3.99
N GLY A 46 -8.02 -9.43 -4.80
CA GLY A 46 -8.15 -9.34 -6.26
C GLY A 46 -9.36 -8.50 -6.68
N ASP A 47 -10.52 -8.79 -6.10
CA ASP A 47 -11.79 -8.09 -6.36
C ASP A 47 -12.04 -6.92 -5.41
N GLU A 48 -11.10 -6.65 -4.49
CA GLU A 48 -11.25 -5.59 -3.51
C GLU A 48 -10.93 -4.23 -4.14
N SER A 49 -11.83 -3.27 -3.92
CA SER A 49 -11.63 -1.88 -4.32
C SER A 49 -10.48 -1.26 -3.52
N LEU A 50 -9.86 -0.19 -4.06
CA LEU A 50 -8.82 0.54 -3.32
C LEU A 50 -9.39 1.16 -2.04
N LYS A 51 -10.64 1.60 -2.07
CA LYS A 51 -11.35 2.23 -0.95
C LYS A 51 -11.55 1.25 0.22
N ASP A 52 -11.99 0.03 -0.07
CA ASP A 52 -12.23 -0.99 0.97
C ASP A 52 -10.90 -1.42 1.59
N TYR A 53 -9.86 -1.61 0.78
CA TYR A 53 -8.52 -1.93 1.26
C TYR A 53 -7.98 -0.84 2.19
N VAL A 54 -8.09 0.43 1.79
CA VAL A 54 -7.69 1.58 2.61
C VAL A 54 -8.41 1.57 3.95
N SER A 55 -9.72 1.35 3.96
CA SER A 55 -10.53 1.31 5.17
C SER A 55 -10.10 0.20 6.12
N ARG A 56 -9.82 -1.02 5.60
CA ARG A 56 -9.30 -2.13 6.40
C ARG A 56 -7.90 -1.85 6.94
N PHE A 57 -7.04 -1.29 6.10
CA PHE A 57 -5.67 -0.94 6.48
C PHE A 57 -5.66 0.07 7.63
N ASP A 58 -6.49 1.11 7.54
CA ASP A 58 -6.57 2.15 8.58
C ASP A 58 -7.09 1.61 9.92
N LYS A 59 -8.13 0.75 9.88
CA LYS A 59 -8.63 0.07 11.08
C LYS A 59 -7.57 -0.77 11.80
N GLU A 60 -6.72 -1.44 11.04
CA GLU A 60 -5.64 -2.23 11.63
C GLU A 60 -4.48 -1.36 12.11
N ALA A 61 -4.17 -0.29 11.36
CA ALA A 61 -3.09 0.63 11.70
C ALA A 61 -3.39 1.44 12.97
N ASN A 62 -4.65 1.79 13.22
CA ASN A 62 -5.08 2.48 14.44
C ASN A 62 -4.86 1.64 15.72
N LYS A 63 -4.63 0.33 15.61
CA LYS A 63 -4.30 -0.54 16.76
C LYS A 63 -2.82 -0.48 17.14
N GLU A 64 -1.98 0.10 16.29
CA GLU A 64 -0.53 0.10 16.44
C GLU A 64 -0.07 1.46 17.00
N VAL A 65 0.42 1.44 18.24
CA VAL A 65 0.75 2.65 19.02
C VAL A 65 1.94 3.44 18.44
N GLU A 66 2.80 2.81 17.63
CA GLU A 66 4.12 3.37 17.23
C GLU A 66 4.37 3.30 15.71
N LEU A 67 3.37 3.58 14.87
CA LEU A 67 3.55 3.67 13.42
C LEU A 67 3.98 5.07 12.96
N SER A 68 5.25 5.20 12.56
CA SER A 68 5.68 6.41 11.83
C SER A 68 5.00 6.51 10.46
N SER A 69 4.75 7.73 9.98
CA SER A 69 4.10 7.99 8.68
C SER A 69 4.81 7.33 7.50
N ARG A 70 6.15 7.19 7.58
CA ARG A 70 6.94 6.50 6.55
C ARG A 70 6.68 5.00 6.55
N ILE A 71 6.59 4.38 7.72
CA ILE A 71 6.30 2.95 7.87
C ILE A 71 4.87 2.65 7.41
N TYR A 72 3.92 3.50 7.80
CA TYR A 72 2.54 3.43 7.34
C TYR A 72 2.47 3.41 5.80
N ALA A 73 3.08 4.40 5.15
CA ALA A 73 3.08 4.51 3.70
C ALA A 73 3.75 3.29 3.04
N CYS A 74 4.90 2.83 3.57
CA CYS A 74 5.58 1.65 3.05
C CYS A 74 4.71 0.38 3.14
N LEU A 75 4.05 0.15 4.27
CA LEU A 75 3.18 -1.00 4.49
C LEU A 75 1.97 -0.99 3.56
N MET A 76 1.30 0.15 3.44
CA MET A 76 0.13 0.30 2.56
C MET A 76 0.53 0.01 1.11
N VAL A 77 1.61 0.62 0.61
CA VAL A 77 2.08 0.40 -0.78
C VAL A 77 2.52 -1.05 -1.00
N ALA A 78 3.13 -1.69 0.00
CA ALA A 78 3.52 -3.09 -0.07
C ALA A 78 2.31 -4.06 -0.08
N GLY A 79 1.17 -3.64 0.45
CA GLY A 79 -0.06 -4.42 0.47
C GLY A 79 -0.94 -4.27 -0.76
N LEU A 80 -0.78 -3.20 -1.56
CA LEU A 80 -1.53 -2.98 -2.80
C LEU A 80 -1.38 -4.14 -3.79
N LYS A 81 -2.46 -4.46 -4.50
CA LYS A 81 -2.43 -5.38 -5.64
C LYS A 81 -1.69 -4.73 -6.83
N PRO A 82 -1.11 -5.53 -7.74
CA PRO A 82 -0.62 -5.00 -9.01
C PRO A 82 -1.74 -4.27 -9.75
N GLY A 83 -1.44 -3.13 -10.38
CA GLY A 83 -2.43 -2.33 -11.09
C GLY A 83 -1.97 -0.89 -11.28
N SER A 84 -2.77 -0.12 -12.03
CA SER A 84 -2.47 1.25 -12.45
C SER A 84 -2.12 2.17 -11.27
N PHE A 85 -2.82 2.05 -10.14
CA PHE A 85 -2.50 2.83 -8.94
C PHE A 85 -1.10 2.50 -8.43
N LYS A 86 -0.78 1.23 -8.17
CA LYS A 86 0.53 0.81 -7.65
C LYS A 86 1.67 1.17 -8.60
N GLU A 87 1.46 1.03 -9.91
CA GLU A 87 2.41 1.45 -10.94
C GLU A 87 2.67 2.96 -10.93
N SER A 88 1.63 3.77 -10.72
CA SER A 88 1.78 5.23 -10.61
C SER A 88 2.69 5.63 -9.44
N LEU A 89 2.63 4.88 -8.34
CA LEU A 89 3.47 5.10 -7.15
C LEU A 89 4.92 4.69 -7.39
N PHE A 90 5.16 3.68 -8.22
CA PHE A 90 6.52 3.32 -8.65
C PHE A 90 7.12 4.36 -9.59
N LYS A 91 6.35 4.85 -10.57
CA LYS A 91 6.79 5.89 -11.51
C LYS A 91 7.09 7.21 -10.81
N LYS A 92 6.26 7.58 -9.83
CA LYS A 92 6.45 8.76 -9.01
C LYS A 92 6.36 8.35 -7.54
N PRO A 93 7.50 8.09 -6.87
CA PRO A 93 7.52 7.75 -5.45
C PRO A 93 6.71 8.73 -4.60
N VAL A 94 6.02 8.21 -3.59
CA VAL A 94 5.31 9.04 -2.62
C VAL A 94 6.29 9.72 -1.68
N LEU A 95 6.08 11.01 -1.45
CA LEU A 95 6.95 11.82 -0.58
C LEU A 95 6.58 11.67 0.91
N GLY A 96 5.37 11.19 1.18
CA GLY A 96 4.86 11.01 2.53
C GLY A 96 3.42 10.52 2.53
N LEU A 97 2.88 10.34 3.73
CA LEU A 97 1.54 9.79 3.95
C LEU A 97 0.44 10.68 3.35
N GLU A 98 0.56 12.00 3.48
CA GLU A 98 -0.41 12.96 2.92
C GLU A 98 -0.47 12.89 1.38
N ASP A 99 0.67 12.78 0.71
CA ASP A 99 0.74 12.63 -0.75
C ASP A 99 0.14 11.29 -1.20
N LEU A 100 0.37 10.22 -0.44
CA LEU A 100 -0.26 8.91 -0.68
C LEU A 100 -1.79 9.01 -0.60
N TRP A 101 -2.33 9.63 0.45
CA TRP A 101 -3.78 9.79 0.61
C TRP A 101 -4.40 10.62 -0.50
N ARG A 102 -3.77 11.75 -0.82
CA ARG A 102 -4.21 12.64 -1.89
C ARG A 102 -4.27 11.93 -3.24
N ARG A 103 -3.32 11.05 -3.53
CA ARG A 103 -3.30 10.24 -4.75
C ARG A 103 -4.34 9.12 -4.72
N ALA A 104 -4.51 8.46 -3.58
CA ALA A 104 -5.52 7.41 -3.41
C ALA A 104 -6.94 7.96 -3.62
N ALA A 105 -7.26 9.11 -3.01
CA ALA A 105 -8.55 9.77 -3.17
C ALA A 105 -8.85 10.09 -4.65
N ARG A 106 -7.90 10.75 -5.34
CA ARG A 106 -8.04 11.02 -6.78
C ARG A 106 -8.21 9.77 -7.63
N PHE A 107 -7.55 8.67 -7.25
CA PHE A 107 -7.66 7.42 -8.00
C PHE A 107 -9.05 6.80 -7.82
N VAL A 108 -9.59 6.80 -6.60
CA VAL A 108 -10.96 6.33 -6.31
C VAL A 108 -11.99 7.16 -7.08
N ASP A 109 -11.85 8.49 -7.10
CA ASP A 109 -12.76 9.37 -7.86
C ASP A 109 -12.71 9.10 -9.37
N GLN A 110 -11.54 8.76 -9.91
CA GLN A 110 -11.38 8.40 -11.33
C GLN A 110 -11.97 7.02 -11.65
N ASP A 111 -11.79 6.05 -10.76
CA ASP A 111 -12.30 4.67 -10.93
C ASP A 111 -13.83 4.64 -10.85
N ASP A 112 -14.43 5.37 -9.90
CA ASP A 112 -15.90 5.51 -9.76
C ASP A 112 -16.53 6.17 -10.99
N ASN A 113 -15.84 7.10 -11.65
CA ASN A 113 -16.33 7.76 -12.86
C ASN A 113 -16.13 6.92 -14.14
N THR A 114 -15.51 5.74 -14.03
CA THR A 114 -15.30 4.80 -15.14
C THR A 114 -16.18 3.54 -15.02
N GLN A 115 -16.97 3.42 -13.95
CA GLN A 115 -17.98 2.36 -13.87
C GLN A 115 -19.20 2.74 -14.73
N PRO A 116 -19.51 1.98 -15.81
CA PRO A 116 -20.79 2.14 -16.47
C PRO A 116 -21.90 1.81 -15.45
N PRO A 117 -23.04 2.53 -15.46
CA PRO A 117 -24.14 2.19 -14.57
C PRO A 117 -24.50 0.74 -14.85
N LEU A 118 -24.49 -0.09 -13.79
CA LEU A 118 -25.02 -1.44 -13.85
C LEU A 118 -26.42 -1.32 -14.47
N GLN A 119 -26.56 -1.79 -15.71
CA GLN A 119 -27.85 -1.95 -16.33
C GLN A 119 -28.60 -2.96 -15.46
N HIS A 120 -29.40 -2.45 -14.53
CA HIS A 120 -30.58 -3.18 -14.09
C HIS A 120 -31.35 -3.48 -15.38
N CYS A 121 -31.36 -4.75 -15.79
CA CYS A 121 -32.24 -5.23 -16.84
C CYS A 121 -33.66 -4.80 -16.47
N ASN A 122 -34.17 -3.77 -17.14
CA ASN A 122 -35.55 -3.33 -17.02
C ASN A 122 -36.44 -4.42 -17.61
N GLN A 123 -36.95 -5.32 -16.77
CA GLN A 123 -38.10 -6.14 -17.13
C GLN A 123 -39.38 -5.31 -16.97
N ARG A 124 -39.67 -4.45 -17.95
CA ARG A 124 -41.04 -4.04 -18.32
C ARG A 124 -41.33 -4.83 -19.59
N GLN A 125 -42.43 -5.55 -19.82
CA GLN A 125 -43.78 -5.61 -19.26
C GLN A 125 -44.41 -6.89 -19.85
N ARG A 126 -45.40 -7.48 -19.16
CA ARG A 126 -46.74 -7.64 -19.75
C ARG A 126 -47.73 -8.06 -18.66
N ASP A 127 -48.61 -7.13 -18.34
CA ASP A 127 -49.94 -7.42 -17.84
C ASP A 127 -50.58 -8.49 -18.73
N SER A 128 -51.16 -9.50 -18.11
CA SER A 128 -52.27 -10.25 -18.66
C SER A 128 -53.19 -10.55 -17.51
N SER A 129 -54.05 -9.57 -17.24
CA SER A 129 -55.34 -9.78 -16.63
C SER A 129 -56.12 -10.75 -17.52
N SER A 130 -56.63 -11.83 -16.94
CA SER A 130 -57.69 -12.63 -17.53
C SER A 130 -58.59 -13.11 -16.41
N ASP A 131 -59.63 -12.32 -16.13
CA ASP A 131 -60.93 -12.81 -15.65
C ASP A 131 -61.53 -13.72 -16.73
N VAL A 132 -61.85 -14.97 -16.38
CA VAL A 132 -63.16 -15.62 -16.57
C VAL A 132 -63.34 -16.67 -15.48
#